data_AF-A0A927GWF2-F1
#
_entry.id   AF-A0A927GWF2-F1
#
_cell.length_a   1.000
_cell.length_b   1.000
_cell.length_c   1.000
_cell.angle_alpha   90.00
_cell.angle_beta   90.00
_cell.angle_gamma   90.00
#
_symmetry.space_group_name_H-M   'P 1'
#
loop_
_entity.id
_entity.type
_entity.pdbx_description
1 polymer ?
#
loop_
_entity_poly.entity_id
_entity_poly.type
_entity_poly.pdbx_seq_one_letter_code
_entity_poly.pdbx_strand_id
1 'polypeptide(L)'
;MFFSPTLRPWVVSVFLVLLFASLYTLKGHEGTFGYWKVPVMTPFFADLRTITHGAESLTEGFDPMLENPADPWGRQLNYPRLWQGLYKFGIGSGDTLWLGMCFIGLFLLSLNILLTGACKAALWWTFFAVLSPATLLGMERGNNDLLAFAVVAFAALVAGRAWPAMLSAVWLGFVLKLFPVFAATLFLAKDKKLCVGLLLATILMGGAYTAFTWHDLQLVFDGTPKPVGLAYGMNVVWMKVMQTNVQGGQILRFLSYAFVALILANAIRVLLLQPQLYHGNCDKYLHAFRAGAGVYLGTFLLGNNWDYRLMFLILTIPQLVVWSKAGVKRVNQVALFTLIAILVSLWHLRIRSFYVDEFANWFLFATLAWLLARSSPSWLRTDKTTN
;
A
#
# COMPACT_ATOMS: atom_id res chain seq x y z
N MET A 1 0.40 25.58 -28.18
CA MET A 1 -0.67 25.92 -27.22
C MET A 1 -1.98 25.35 -27.75
N PHE A 2 -2.25 24.06 -27.50
CA PHE A 2 -3.52 23.42 -27.79
C PHE A 2 -3.87 22.62 -26.53
N PHE A 3 -4.85 23.10 -25.76
CA PHE A 3 -5.45 22.30 -24.71
C PHE A 3 -6.19 21.14 -25.37
N SER A 4 -5.50 20.01 -25.57
CA SER A 4 -6.21 18.74 -25.74
C SER A 4 -7.12 18.59 -24.51
N PRO A 5 -8.37 18.11 -24.64
CA PRO A 5 -9.19 17.82 -23.47
C PRO A 5 -8.43 16.81 -22.63
N THR A 6 -7.79 17.28 -21.56
CA THR A 6 -7.13 16.42 -20.60
C THR A 6 -8.26 15.73 -19.85
N LEU A 7 -8.37 14.41 -20.07
CA LEU A 7 -9.24 13.55 -19.27
C LEU A 7 -9.07 13.96 -17.81
N ARG A 8 -10.14 14.43 -17.17
CA ARG A 8 -10.05 14.87 -15.77
C ARG A 8 -10.13 13.62 -14.88
N PRO A 9 -9.35 13.53 -13.80
CA PRO A 9 -9.38 12.37 -12.91
C PRO A 9 -10.80 11.99 -12.46
N TRP A 10 -11.64 12.99 -12.18
CA TRP A 10 -13.01 12.74 -11.70
C TRP A 10 -13.88 12.05 -12.74
N VAL A 11 -13.62 12.25 -14.04
CA VAL A 11 -14.33 11.53 -15.11
C VAL A 11 -14.04 10.04 -15.02
N VAL A 12 -12.80 9.67 -14.69
CA VAL A 12 -12.40 8.27 -14.48
C VAL A 12 -13.12 7.69 -13.27
N SER A 13 -13.16 8.41 -12.14
CA SER A 13 -13.89 7.94 -10.96
C SER A 13 -15.39 7.81 -11.18
N VAL A 14 -16.03 8.77 -11.85
CA VAL A 14 -17.45 8.69 -12.21
C VAL A 14 -17.70 7.49 -13.11
N PHE A 15 -16.85 7.27 -14.13
CA PHE A 15 -16.95 6.10 -14.99
C PHE A 15 -16.81 4.79 -14.19
N LEU A 16 -15.87 4.69 -13.25
CA LEU A 16 -15.72 3.52 -12.38
C LEU A 16 -16.98 3.27 -11.55
N VAL A 17 -17.54 4.30 -10.93
CA VAL A 17 -18.78 4.18 -10.15
C VAL A 17 -19.93 3.70 -11.03
N LEU A 18 -20.12 4.29 -12.21
CA LEU A 18 -21.16 3.89 -13.15
C LEU A 18 -20.96 2.46 -13.67
N LEU A 19 -19.71 2.07 -13.96
CA LEU A 19 -19.36 0.71 -14.39
C LEU A 19 -19.74 -0.29 -13.30
N PHE A 20 -19.33 -0.04 -12.05
CA PHE A 20 -19.66 -0.92 -10.93
C PHE A 20 -21.16 -0.96 -10.66
N ALA A 21 -21.85 0.18 -10.63
CA ALA A 21 -23.30 0.22 -10.47
C ALA A 21 -24.03 -0.59 -11.55
N SER A 22 -23.58 -0.47 -12.81
CA SER A 22 -24.14 -1.24 -13.93
C SER A 22 -23.87 -2.74 -13.76
N LEU A 23 -22.65 -3.14 -13.42
CA LEU A 23 -22.31 -4.55 -13.23
C LEU A 23 -23.02 -5.18 -12.05
N TYR A 24 -23.16 -4.46 -10.93
CA TYR A 24 -23.93 -4.90 -9.79
C TYR A 24 -25.41 -5.11 -10.15
N THR A 25 -25.98 -4.19 -10.92
CA THR A 25 -27.37 -4.29 -11.39
C THR A 25 -27.57 -5.48 -12.32
N LEU A 26 -26.61 -5.74 -13.23
CA LEU A 26 -26.74 -6.78 -14.26
C LEU A 26 -26.33 -8.18 -13.79
N LYS A 27 -25.36 -8.29 -12.87
CA LYS A 27 -24.71 -9.55 -12.49
C LYS A 27 -24.74 -9.86 -11.00
N GLY A 28 -25.25 -8.95 -10.18
CA GLY A 28 -25.16 -9.05 -8.72
C GLY A 28 -23.73 -8.91 -8.20
N HIS A 29 -23.56 -9.02 -6.90
CA HIS A 29 -22.27 -8.86 -6.21
C HIS A 29 -21.24 -9.92 -6.64
N GLU A 30 -21.62 -11.20 -6.56
CA GLU A 30 -20.73 -12.32 -6.92
C GLU A 30 -20.35 -12.30 -8.40
N GLY A 31 -21.30 -12.05 -9.29
CA GLY A 31 -21.03 -11.97 -10.73
C GLY A 31 -20.16 -10.75 -11.10
N THR A 32 -20.27 -9.64 -10.36
CA THR A 32 -19.42 -8.46 -10.55
C THR A 32 -17.97 -8.79 -10.22
N PHE A 33 -17.66 -9.20 -8.99
CA PHE A 33 -16.28 -9.48 -8.58
C PHE A 33 -15.70 -10.76 -9.20
N GLY A 34 -16.55 -11.76 -9.41
CA GLY A 34 -16.21 -13.01 -10.09
C GLY A 34 -15.75 -12.80 -11.53
N TYR A 35 -16.20 -11.71 -12.20
CA TYR A 35 -15.63 -11.31 -13.49
C TYR A 35 -14.13 -11.12 -13.34
N TRP A 36 -13.65 -10.36 -12.35
CA TRP A 36 -12.22 -10.14 -12.10
C TRP A 36 -11.50 -11.32 -11.41
N LYS A 37 -12.18 -12.44 -11.17
CA LYS A 37 -11.68 -13.58 -10.37
C LYS A 37 -11.33 -13.20 -8.92
N VAL A 38 -11.89 -12.10 -8.42
CA VAL A 38 -11.79 -11.73 -7.01
C VAL A 38 -12.66 -12.70 -6.21
N PRO A 39 -12.10 -13.41 -5.20
CA PRO A 39 -12.88 -14.33 -4.37
C PRO A 39 -13.84 -13.54 -3.50
N VAL A 40 -15.13 -13.80 -3.68
CA VAL A 40 -16.21 -13.10 -2.97
C VAL A 40 -16.44 -13.70 -1.58
N MET A 41 -16.76 -12.85 -0.60
CA MET A 41 -17.25 -13.25 0.72
C MET A 41 -18.61 -12.61 1.00
N THR A 42 -19.52 -13.43 1.51
CA THR A 42 -20.86 -12.99 1.93
C THR A 42 -21.00 -13.25 3.43
N PRO A 43 -21.45 -12.27 4.24
CA PRO A 43 -21.96 -10.95 3.83
C PRO A 43 -20.87 -9.96 3.36
N PHE A 44 -21.25 -8.91 2.62
CA PHE A 44 -20.29 -7.95 2.00
C PHE A 44 -19.38 -7.27 3.02
N PHE A 45 -18.21 -6.80 2.53
CA PHE A 45 -17.18 -6.10 3.32
C PHE A 45 -16.67 -6.93 4.49
N ALA A 46 -16.28 -8.18 4.19
CA ALA A 46 -15.86 -9.15 5.19
C ALA A 46 -14.83 -8.58 6.18
N ASP A 47 -13.75 -7.95 5.72
CA ASP A 47 -12.72 -7.47 6.64
C ASP A 47 -13.22 -6.33 7.54
N LEU A 48 -14.10 -5.47 7.03
CA LEU A 48 -14.71 -4.40 7.84
C LEU A 48 -15.61 -4.95 8.95
N ARG A 49 -16.24 -6.12 8.72
CA ARG A 49 -17.10 -6.76 9.72
C ARG A 49 -16.36 -7.18 10.97
N THR A 50 -15.09 -7.57 10.86
CA THR A 50 -14.27 -7.85 12.05
C THR A 50 -14.20 -6.65 12.99
N ILE A 51 -14.23 -5.43 12.43
CA ILE A 51 -14.26 -4.18 13.20
C ILE A 51 -15.66 -3.89 13.69
N THR A 52 -16.64 -3.79 12.79
CA THR A 52 -17.98 -3.30 13.16
C THR A 52 -18.76 -4.26 14.03
N HIS A 53 -18.61 -5.57 13.83
CA HIS A 53 -19.34 -6.59 14.60
C HIS A 53 -18.73 -6.81 15.99
N GLY A 54 -17.49 -6.33 16.21
CA GLY A 54 -16.91 -6.31 17.54
C GLY A 54 -17.70 -5.42 18.53
N ALA A 55 -18.57 -4.52 18.06
CA ALA A 55 -19.45 -3.75 18.93
C ALA A 55 -20.47 -4.64 19.64
N GLU A 56 -21.08 -5.57 18.91
CA GLU A 56 -22.04 -6.54 19.43
C GLU A 56 -21.34 -7.53 20.36
N SER A 57 -20.18 -8.07 19.97
CA SER A 57 -19.39 -8.95 20.85
C SER A 57 -18.96 -8.25 22.15
N LEU A 58 -18.57 -6.97 22.09
CA LEU A 58 -18.27 -6.20 23.30
C LEU A 58 -19.50 -6.02 24.20
N THR A 59 -20.68 -5.81 23.60
CA THR A 59 -21.96 -5.68 24.34
C THR A 59 -22.34 -6.99 25.04
N GLU A 60 -22.00 -8.13 24.46
CA GLU A 60 -22.18 -9.47 25.04
C GLU A 60 -21.13 -9.84 26.10
N GLY A 61 -20.15 -8.97 26.35
CA GLY A 61 -19.12 -9.16 27.38
C GLY A 61 -17.84 -9.85 26.90
N PHE A 62 -17.69 -10.08 25.59
CA PHE A 62 -16.45 -10.59 25.01
C PHE A 62 -15.46 -9.46 24.72
N ASP A 63 -14.14 -9.76 24.72
CA ASP A 63 -13.16 -8.88 24.07
C ASP A 63 -13.01 -9.32 22.61
N PRO A 64 -13.42 -8.51 21.61
CA PRO A 64 -13.33 -8.86 20.20
C PRO A 64 -11.92 -9.24 19.72
N MET A 65 -10.85 -8.80 20.41
CA MET A 65 -9.48 -9.19 20.07
C MET A 65 -9.15 -10.64 20.47
N LEU A 66 -9.90 -11.22 21.41
CA LEU A 66 -9.77 -12.61 21.86
C LEU A 66 -10.86 -13.49 21.25
N GLU A 67 -12.12 -13.03 21.34
CA GLU A 67 -13.31 -13.73 20.86
C GLU A 67 -14.29 -12.71 20.28
N ASN A 68 -14.71 -12.94 19.03
CA ASN A 68 -15.62 -12.05 18.32
C ASN A 68 -16.77 -12.87 17.72
N PRO A 69 -17.65 -13.46 18.56
CA PRO A 69 -18.73 -14.35 18.10
C PRO A 69 -19.72 -13.67 17.15
N ALA A 70 -19.80 -12.33 17.15
CA ALA A 70 -20.66 -11.60 16.25
C ALA A 70 -20.08 -11.43 14.84
N ASP A 71 -18.76 -11.61 14.62
CA ASP A 71 -18.21 -11.71 13.26
C ASP A 71 -18.80 -12.96 12.57
N PRO A 72 -19.33 -12.85 11.34
CA PRO A 72 -19.99 -13.98 10.66
C PRO A 72 -19.10 -15.22 10.45
N TRP A 73 -17.77 -15.06 10.55
CA TRP A 73 -16.80 -16.14 10.44
C TRP A 73 -16.07 -16.42 11.76
N GLY A 74 -16.52 -15.84 12.87
CA GLY A 74 -15.90 -15.98 14.20
C GLY A 74 -14.47 -15.46 14.26
N ARG A 75 -14.08 -14.53 13.37
CA ARG A 75 -12.69 -14.03 13.30
C ARG A 75 -12.45 -13.00 14.40
N GLN A 76 -11.32 -13.15 15.08
CA GLN A 76 -10.81 -12.16 16.03
C GLN A 76 -10.57 -10.81 15.36
N LEU A 77 -10.78 -9.73 16.12
CA LEU A 77 -10.39 -8.39 15.75
C LEU A 77 -8.85 -8.30 15.73
N ASN A 78 -8.28 -8.38 14.54
CA ASN A 78 -6.84 -8.29 14.31
C ASN A 78 -6.39 -6.88 13.90
N TYR A 79 -7.03 -5.86 14.48
CA TYR A 79 -6.68 -4.45 14.30
C TYR A 79 -6.36 -3.78 15.64
N PRO A 80 -5.62 -2.66 15.66
CA PRO A 80 -5.34 -1.93 16.89
C PRO A 80 -6.61 -1.59 17.68
N ARG A 81 -6.57 -1.75 19.01
CA ARG A 81 -7.72 -1.56 19.90
C ARG A 81 -8.40 -0.19 19.79
N LEU A 82 -7.73 0.81 19.24
CA LEU A 82 -8.34 2.11 18.88
C LEU A 82 -9.64 1.96 18.08
N TRP A 83 -9.74 0.93 17.21
CA TRP A 83 -10.94 0.67 16.43
C TRP A 83 -12.17 0.36 17.29
N GLN A 84 -12.00 -0.21 18.49
CA GLN A 84 -13.10 -0.40 19.46
C GLN A 84 -13.63 0.94 20.01
N GLY A 85 -12.86 2.03 19.88
CA GLY A 85 -13.32 3.36 20.23
C GLY A 85 -14.53 3.82 19.42
N LEU A 86 -14.73 3.28 18.21
CA LEU A 86 -15.90 3.55 17.37
C LEU A 86 -17.20 3.13 18.05
N TYR A 87 -17.18 2.07 18.86
CA TYR A 87 -18.38 1.51 19.49
C TYR A 87 -19.01 2.51 20.48
N LYS A 88 -18.18 3.35 21.12
CA LYS A 88 -18.63 4.43 22.01
C LYS A 88 -19.44 5.51 21.29
N PHE A 89 -19.27 5.62 19.97
CA PHE A 89 -20.02 6.54 19.12
C PHE A 89 -21.25 5.87 18.48
N GLY A 90 -21.60 4.66 18.91
CA GLY A 90 -22.75 3.92 18.38
C GLY A 90 -22.49 3.25 17.04
N ILE A 91 -21.23 3.19 16.58
CA ILE A 91 -20.87 2.51 15.34
C ILE A 91 -20.82 1.00 15.58
N GLY A 92 -21.64 0.24 14.86
CA GLY A 92 -21.75 -1.23 14.99
C GLY A 92 -21.99 -1.93 13.66
N SER A 93 -22.50 -3.17 13.72
CA SER A 93 -22.74 -4.01 12.54
C SER A 93 -23.62 -3.33 11.47
N GLY A 94 -24.59 -2.51 11.88
CA GLY A 94 -25.49 -1.75 11.01
C GLY A 94 -24.79 -0.70 10.12
N ASP A 95 -23.61 -0.21 10.54
CA ASP A 95 -22.87 0.84 9.82
C ASP A 95 -21.88 0.31 8.81
N THR A 96 -21.70 -1.02 8.73
CA THR A 96 -20.70 -1.68 7.87
C THR A 96 -20.77 -1.21 6.42
N LEU A 97 -21.98 -1.10 5.86
CA LEU A 97 -22.15 -0.69 4.46
C LEU A 97 -21.68 0.76 4.24
N TRP A 98 -22.13 1.68 5.09
CA TRP A 98 -21.79 3.10 4.96
C TRP A 98 -20.31 3.36 5.20
N LEU A 99 -19.69 2.69 6.18
CA LEU A 99 -18.25 2.79 6.43
C LEU A 99 -17.43 2.23 5.27
N GLY A 100 -17.83 1.10 4.70
CA GLY A 100 -17.16 0.53 3.53
C GLY A 100 -17.23 1.47 2.32
N MET A 101 -18.41 2.03 2.06
CA MET A 101 -18.58 3.04 1.01
C MET A 101 -17.78 4.32 1.27
N CYS A 102 -17.69 4.75 2.53
CA CYS A 102 -16.84 5.88 2.94
C CYS A 102 -15.36 5.62 2.65
N PHE A 103 -14.84 4.43 2.98
CA PHE A 103 -13.45 4.05 2.71
C PHE A 103 -13.15 4.06 1.21
N ILE A 104 -14.04 3.49 0.39
CA ILE A 104 -13.91 3.51 -1.08
C ILE A 104 -13.97 4.95 -1.60
N GLY A 105 -14.89 5.77 -1.08
CA GLY A 105 -15.03 7.18 -1.44
C GLY A 105 -13.76 7.99 -1.13
N LEU A 106 -13.19 7.84 0.06
CA LEU A 106 -11.95 8.49 0.47
C LEU A 106 -10.76 8.05 -0.39
N PHE A 107 -10.66 6.76 -0.70
CA PHE A 107 -9.68 6.22 -1.63
C PHE A 107 -9.78 6.90 -3.01
N LEU A 108 -10.97 6.91 -3.64
CA LEU A 108 -11.17 7.55 -4.94
C LEU A 108 -10.94 9.06 -4.89
N LEU A 109 -11.40 9.75 -3.84
CA LEU A 109 -11.17 11.19 -3.66
C LEU A 109 -9.67 11.53 -3.60
N SER A 110 -8.90 10.76 -2.83
CA SER A 110 -7.45 10.95 -2.72
C SER A 110 -6.74 10.80 -4.07
N LEU A 111 -7.15 9.82 -4.89
CA LEU A 111 -6.62 9.64 -6.26
C LEU A 111 -6.95 10.83 -7.16
N ASN A 112 -8.17 11.37 -7.08
CA ASN A 112 -8.57 12.53 -7.86
C ASN A 112 -7.70 13.76 -7.57
N ILE A 113 -7.44 14.02 -6.29
CA ILE A 113 -6.61 15.15 -5.87
C ILE A 113 -5.17 14.94 -6.33
N LEU A 114 -4.60 13.75 -6.10
CA LEU A 114 -3.23 13.41 -6.51
C LEU A 114 -3.02 13.56 -8.03
N LEU A 115 -3.97 13.06 -8.83
CA LEU A 115 -3.88 13.02 -10.30
C LEU A 115 -4.29 14.33 -10.98
N THR A 116 -4.64 15.38 -10.24
CA THR A 116 -4.99 16.68 -10.82
C THR A 116 -3.82 17.21 -11.66
N GLY A 117 -4.00 17.45 -12.95
CA GLY A 117 -2.91 17.87 -13.86
C GLY A 117 -1.93 16.74 -14.24
N ALA A 118 -2.28 15.47 -14.02
CA ALA A 118 -1.52 14.34 -14.54
C ALA A 118 -1.69 14.22 -16.07
N CYS A 119 -0.65 13.70 -16.73
CA CYS A 119 -0.73 13.44 -18.16
C CYS A 119 -1.63 12.22 -18.44
N LYS A 120 -2.17 12.13 -19.67
CA LYS A 120 -3.07 11.03 -20.08
C LYS A 120 -2.49 9.64 -19.81
N ALA A 121 -1.18 9.46 -20.00
CA ALA A 121 -0.52 8.19 -19.72
C ALA A 121 -0.64 7.79 -18.24
N ALA A 122 -0.35 8.71 -17.31
CA ALA A 122 -0.48 8.44 -15.88
C ALA A 122 -1.92 8.10 -15.49
N LEU A 123 -2.92 8.80 -16.06
CA LEU A 123 -4.33 8.50 -15.83
C LEU A 123 -4.70 7.09 -16.28
N TRP A 124 -4.26 6.65 -17.46
CA TRP A 124 -4.54 5.30 -17.95
C TRP A 124 -3.85 4.22 -17.11
N TRP A 125 -2.57 4.39 -16.77
CA TRP A 125 -1.89 3.45 -15.88
C TRP A 125 -2.58 3.34 -14.52
N THR A 126 -2.98 4.47 -13.92
CA THR A 126 -3.72 4.46 -12.67
C THR A 126 -5.11 3.83 -12.83
N PHE A 127 -5.82 4.11 -13.92
CA PHE A 127 -7.12 3.50 -14.18
C PHE A 127 -7.05 1.97 -14.23
N PHE A 128 -6.09 1.41 -14.99
CA PHE A 128 -5.89 -0.04 -15.03
C PHE A 128 -5.42 -0.64 -13.70
N ALA A 129 -4.69 0.14 -12.89
CA ALA A 129 -4.29 -0.27 -11.56
C ALA A 129 -5.46 -0.27 -10.56
N VAL A 130 -6.40 0.68 -10.67
CA VAL A 130 -7.61 0.73 -9.83
C VAL A 130 -8.60 -0.37 -10.20
N LEU A 131 -8.73 -0.70 -11.49
CA LEU A 131 -9.55 -1.82 -11.97
C LEU A 131 -8.94 -3.21 -11.77
N SER A 132 -7.77 -3.28 -11.14
CA SER A 132 -7.07 -4.54 -10.98
C SER A 132 -7.75 -5.44 -9.93
N PRO A 133 -7.67 -6.77 -10.08
CA PRO A 133 -8.15 -7.71 -9.07
C PRO A 133 -7.62 -7.45 -7.65
N ALA A 134 -6.35 -7.03 -7.51
CA ALA A 134 -5.78 -6.68 -6.20
C ALA A 134 -6.51 -5.49 -5.54
N THR A 135 -6.68 -4.38 -6.27
CA THR A 135 -7.39 -3.20 -5.73
C THR A 135 -8.85 -3.52 -5.45
N LEU A 136 -9.50 -4.26 -6.35
CA LEU A 136 -10.89 -4.68 -6.21
C LEU A 136 -11.10 -5.65 -5.05
N LEU A 137 -10.12 -6.51 -4.73
CA LEU A 137 -10.15 -7.34 -3.53
C LEU A 137 -10.22 -6.46 -2.27
N GLY A 138 -9.45 -5.37 -2.19
CA GLY A 138 -9.52 -4.44 -1.07
C GLY A 138 -10.90 -3.77 -0.92
N MET A 139 -11.51 -3.40 -2.05
CA MET A 139 -12.86 -2.84 -2.10
C MET A 139 -13.93 -3.86 -1.71
N GLU A 140 -13.85 -5.08 -2.22
CA GLU A 140 -14.78 -6.16 -1.91
C GLU A 140 -14.75 -6.49 -0.41
N ARG A 141 -13.55 -6.54 0.18
CA ARG A 141 -13.36 -6.82 1.61
C ARG A 141 -13.73 -5.65 2.51
N GLY A 142 -13.89 -4.44 1.95
CA GLY A 142 -14.08 -3.21 2.73
C GLY A 142 -12.87 -2.92 3.63
N ASN A 143 -11.67 -3.33 3.21
CA ASN A 143 -10.50 -3.33 4.07
C ASN A 143 -10.06 -1.89 4.41
N ASN A 144 -9.67 -1.66 5.68
CA ASN A 144 -9.18 -0.35 6.13
C ASN A 144 -7.84 0.07 5.49
N ASP A 145 -7.19 -0.78 4.67
CA ASP A 145 -6.10 -0.38 3.76
C ASP A 145 -6.55 0.74 2.80
N LEU A 146 -7.84 0.81 2.44
CA LEU A 146 -8.39 1.91 1.63
C LEU A 146 -8.31 3.26 2.37
N LEU A 147 -8.65 3.27 3.66
CA LEU A 147 -8.50 4.45 4.52
C LEU A 147 -7.02 4.78 4.72
N ALA A 148 -6.19 3.78 5.00
CA ALA A 148 -4.75 3.96 5.16
C ALA A 148 -4.11 4.53 3.88
N PHE A 149 -4.57 4.11 2.70
CA PHE A 149 -4.16 4.68 1.42
C PHE A 149 -4.50 6.17 1.35
N ALA A 150 -5.74 6.55 1.68
CA ALA A 150 -6.16 7.95 1.68
C ALA A 150 -5.32 8.81 2.64
N VAL A 151 -5.00 8.28 3.83
CA VAL A 151 -4.13 8.95 4.82
C VAL A 151 -2.70 9.13 4.29
N VAL A 152 -2.11 8.10 3.68
CA VAL A 152 -0.77 8.18 3.08
C VAL A 152 -0.74 9.12 1.87
N ALA A 153 -1.79 9.10 1.05
CA ALA A 153 -1.98 10.03 -0.06
C ALA A 153 -2.05 11.49 0.44
N PHE A 154 -2.79 11.74 1.51
CA PHE A 154 -2.83 13.05 2.17
C PHE A 154 -1.45 13.47 2.68
N ALA A 155 -0.72 12.58 3.37
CA ALA A 155 0.64 12.84 3.84
C ALA A 155 1.55 13.28 2.68
N ALA A 156 1.48 12.60 1.53
CA ALA A 156 2.25 12.95 0.34
C ALA A 156 1.87 14.31 -0.26
N LEU A 157 0.57 14.67 -0.26
CA LEU A 157 0.08 15.96 -0.76
C LEU A 157 0.58 17.15 0.08
N VAL A 158 0.65 16.98 1.40
CA VAL A 158 1.08 18.04 2.33
C VAL A 158 2.59 18.02 2.61
N ALA A 159 3.31 16.97 2.20
CA ALA A 159 4.73 16.79 2.47
C ALA A 159 5.58 18.01 2.06
N GLY A 160 5.27 18.68 0.96
CA GLY A 160 5.99 19.88 0.51
C GLY A 160 5.65 21.16 1.28
N ARG A 161 4.50 21.21 1.99
CA ARG A 161 3.91 22.45 2.52
C ARG A 161 3.84 22.53 4.04
N ALA A 162 3.50 21.42 4.69
CA ALA A 162 3.24 21.39 6.12
C ALA A 162 3.80 20.10 6.72
N TRP A 163 5.03 20.18 7.26
CA TRP A 163 5.67 19.02 7.89
C TRP A 163 4.89 18.50 9.12
N PRO A 164 4.22 19.33 9.96
CA PRO A 164 3.45 18.80 11.09
C PRO A 164 2.27 17.96 10.59
N ALA A 165 1.52 18.45 9.60
CA ALA A 165 0.42 17.71 8.99
C ALA A 165 0.88 16.40 8.33
N MET A 166 2.05 16.41 7.66
CA MET A 166 2.67 15.21 7.11
C MET A 166 3.01 14.20 8.21
N LEU A 167 3.68 14.64 9.29
CA LEU A 167 4.02 13.78 10.42
C LEU A 167 2.75 13.21 11.07
N SER A 168 1.76 14.05 11.36
CA SER A 168 0.48 13.64 11.93
C SER A 168 -0.24 12.62 11.04
N ALA A 169 -0.21 12.76 9.72
CA ALA A 169 -0.81 11.80 8.81
C ALA A 169 -0.06 10.46 8.80
N VAL A 170 1.27 10.45 8.79
CA VAL A 170 2.07 9.21 8.93
C VAL A 170 1.76 8.51 10.25
N TRP A 171 1.66 9.28 11.33
CA TRP A 171 1.31 8.79 12.67
C TRP A 171 -0.11 8.24 12.76
N LEU A 172 -1.09 8.96 12.21
CA LEU A 172 -2.46 8.50 12.11
C LEU A 172 -2.52 7.16 11.35
N GLY A 173 -1.81 7.04 10.23
CA GLY A 173 -1.73 5.79 9.47
C GLY A 173 -1.10 4.65 10.29
N PHE A 174 -0.01 4.92 11.02
CA PHE A 174 0.64 3.93 11.89
C PHE A 174 -0.29 3.45 13.01
N VAL A 175 -1.02 4.36 13.66
CA VAL A 175 -1.96 3.98 14.73
C VAL A 175 -3.17 3.21 14.17
N LEU A 176 -3.63 3.57 12.96
CA LEU A 176 -4.73 2.85 12.30
C LEU A 176 -4.33 1.45 11.85
N LYS A 177 -3.11 1.27 11.31
CA LYS A 177 -2.66 0.00 10.73
C LYS A 177 -1.15 -0.19 10.58
N LEU A 178 -0.33 0.12 11.57
CA LEU A 178 1.13 -0.12 11.68
C LEU A 178 1.99 0.13 10.42
N PHE A 179 1.86 -0.64 9.35
CA PHE A 179 2.66 -0.50 8.13
C PHE A 179 2.70 0.90 7.47
N PRO A 180 1.70 1.81 7.58
CA PRO A 180 1.82 3.14 7.00
C PRO A 180 2.98 3.97 7.56
N VAL A 181 3.61 3.57 8.67
CA VAL A 181 4.87 4.17 9.14
C VAL A 181 5.97 4.18 8.09
N PHE A 182 5.96 3.22 7.15
CA PHE A 182 6.93 3.18 6.06
C PHE A 182 6.77 4.34 5.06
N ALA A 183 5.68 5.11 5.13
CA ALA A 183 5.57 6.40 4.45
C ALA A 183 6.51 7.48 5.05
N ALA A 184 7.25 7.19 6.12
CA ALA A 184 8.31 8.05 6.66
C ALA A 184 9.42 8.37 5.63
N THR A 185 9.51 7.63 4.52
CA THR A 185 10.30 8.01 3.34
C THR A 185 9.94 9.40 2.79
N LEU A 186 8.76 9.93 3.09
CA LEU A 186 8.36 11.31 2.80
C LEU A 186 9.27 12.34 3.48
N PHE A 187 9.88 12.01 4.62
CA PHE A 187 10.75 12.94 5.35
C PHE A 187 12.00 13.31 4.54
N LEU A 188 12.37 12.49 3.54
CA LEU A 188 13.41 12.79 2.54
C LEU A 188 13.08 14.02 1.67
N ALA A 189 11.86 14.55 1.74
CA ALA A 189 11.50 15.83 1.13
C ALA A 189 12.00 17.05 1.92
N LYS A 190 12.57 16.83 3.12
CA LYS A 190 13.07 17.89 4.01
C LYS A 190 14.59 17.97 3.98
N ASP A 191 15.11 19.08 4.51
CA ASP A 191 16.54 19.22 4.78
C ASP A 191 16.99 18.15 5.79
N LYS A 192 18.31 17.94 5.85
CA LYS A 192 18.94 16.91 6.68
C LYS A 192 18.52 17.00 8.14
N LYS A 193 18.51 18.19 8.73
CA LYS A 193 18.24 18.39 10.17
C LYS A 193 16.79 18.02 10.49
N LEU A 194 15.85 18.55 9.71
CA LEU A 194 14.43 18.25 9.92
C LEU A 194 14.12 16.79 9.59
N CYS A 195 14.67 16.22 8.53
CA CYS A 195 14.48 14.80 8.18
C CYS A 195 14.92 13.88 9.32
N VAL A 196 16.12 14.09 9.87
CA VAL A 196 16.62 13.30 11.02
C VAL A 196 15.73 13.50 12.25
N GLY A 197 15.33 14.73 12.54
CA GLY A 197 14.41 15.03 13.66
C GLY A 197 13.07 14.29 13.53
N LEU A 198 12.48 14.27 12.33
CA LEU A 198 11.22 13.56 12.07
C LEU A 198 11.37 12.04 12.16
N LEU A 199 12.49 11.49 11.67
CA LEU A 199 12.79 10.05 11.81
C LEU A 199 12.94 9.66 13.28
N LEU A 200 13.71 10.43 14.06
CA LEU A 200 13.88 10.19 15.49
C LEU A 200 12.54 10.30 16.23
N ALA A 201 11.75 11.34 15.94
CA ALA A 201 10.43 11.50 16.53
C ALA A 201 9.53 10.29 16.22
N THR A 202 9.54 9.80 14.97
CA THR A 202 8.78 8.61 14.59
C THR A 202 9.29 7.33 15.27
N ILE A 203 10.59 7.15 15.43
CA ILE A 203 11.14 5.99 16.15
C ILE A 203 10.73 6.05 17.63
N LEU A 204 10.85 7.20 18.28
CA LEU A 204 10.53 7.38 19.70
C LEU A 204 9.03 7.20 19.97
N MET A 205 8.18 7.87 19.20
CA MET A 205 6.72 7.71 19.31
C MET A 205 6.30 6.27 18.98
N GLY A 206 6.97 5.61 18.03
CA GLY A 206 6.70 4.22 17.65
C GLY A 206 7.10 3.23 18.73
N GLY A 207 8.27 3.42 19.33
CA GLY A 207 8.69 2.67 20.50
C GLY A 207 7.73 2.84 21.66
N ALA A 208 7.33 4.08 21.97
CA ALA A 208 6.38 4.37 23.05
C ALA A 208 5.00 3.75 22.80
N TYR A 209 4.44 3.89 21.58
CA TYR A 209 3.18 3.27 21.21
C TYR A 209 3.24 1.74 21.27
N THR A 210 4.32 1.15 20.76
CA THR A 210 4.52 -0.31 20.76
C THR A 210 4.66 -0.84 22.18
N ALA A 211 5.40 -0.15 23.05
CA ALA A 211 5.52 -0.52 24.46
C ALA A 211 4.16 -0.42 25.18
N PHE A 212 3.40 0.65 24.93
CA PHE A 212 2.09 0.86 25.54
C PHE A 212 1.04 -0.16 25.07
N THR A 213 1.09 -0.57 23.81
CA THR A 213 0.13 -1.50 23.19
C THR A 213 0.68 -2.92 23.02
N TRP A 214 1.76 -3.28 23.73
CA TRP A 214 2.49 -4.52 23.48
C TRP A 214 1.59 -5.76 23.51
N HIS A 215 0.72 -5.88 24.52
CA HIS A 215 -0.20 -6.99 24.63
C HIS A 215 -1.18 -7.06 23.45
N ASP A 216 -1.79 -5.93 23.09
CA ASP A 216 -2.70 -5.84 21.94
C ASP A 216 -2.00 -6.18 20.62
N LEU A 217 -0.72 -5.80 20.47
CA LEU A 217 0.08 -6.13 19.29
C LEU A 217 0.36 -7.63 19.20
N GLN A 218 0.54 -8.34 20.32
CA GLN A 218 0.64 -9.80 20.33
C GLN A 218 -0.66 -10.44 19.85
N LEU A 219 -1.82 -9.98 20.37
CA LEU A 219 -3.14 -10.47 19.94
C LEU A 219 -3.38 -10.20 18.45
N VAL A 220 -3.05 -9.00 17.97
CA VAL A 220 -3.14 -8.68 16.53
C VAL A 220 -2.23 -9.59 15.71
N PHE A 221 -1.00 -9.84 16.16
CA PHE A 221 -0.06 -10.70 15.44
C PHE A 221 -0.54 -12.15 15.37
N ASP A 222 -1.07 -12.68 16.46
CA ASP A 222 -1.55 -14.06 16.55
C ASP A 222 -2.87 -14.25 15.79
N GLY A 223 -3.76 -13.25 15.82
CA GLY A 223 -5.03 -13.23 15.08
C GLY A 223 -4.90 -12.84 13.60
N THR A 224 -3.71 -12.47 13.11
CA THR A 224 -3.49 -12.11 11.70
C THR A 224 -3.03 -13.33 10.91
N PRO A 225 -3.79 -13.78 9.89
CA PRO A 225 -3.35 -14.86 9.02
C PRO A 225 -2.05 -14.50 8.27
N LYS A 226 -1.19 -15.49 8.04
CA LYS A 226 0.04 -15.38 7.22
C LYS A 226 -0.18 -16.06 5.88
N PRO A 227 -0.90 -15.44 4.94
CA PRO A 227 -1.32 -16.08 3.70
C PRO A 227 -0.12 -16.44 2.82
N VAL A 228 -0.26 -17.53 2.06
CA VAL A 228 0.68 -17.92 0.98
C VAL A 228 0.03 -17.75 -0.40
N GLY A 229 -1.30 -17.68 -0.45
CA GLY A 229 -2.06 -17.31 -1.65
C GLY A 229 -2.76 -15.98 -1.42
N LEU A 230 -2.97 -15.21 -2.49
CA LEU A 230 -3.41 -13.81 -2.42
C LEU A 230 -2.47 -12.95 -1.56
N ALA A 231 -1.17 -13.21 -1.68
CA ALA A 231 -0.17 -12.58 -0.85
C ALA A 231 1.11 -12.27 -1.62
N TYR A 232 1.77 -11.19 -1.19
CA TYR A 232 3.10 -10.80 -1.64
C TYR A 232 4.04 -10.60 -0.45
N GLY A 233 5.34 -10.69 -0.74
CA GLY A 233 6.42 -10.32 0.16
C GLY A 233 7.51 -11.39 0.27
N MET A 234 8.58 -11.08 1.01
CA MET A 234 9.80 -11.89 0.97
C MET A 234 9.63 -13.33 1.46
N ASN A 235 8.52 -13.63 2.15
CA ASN A 235 8.26 -14.93 2.73
C ASN A 235 7.39 -15.86 1.86
N VAL A 236 6.71 -15.34 0.84
CA VAL A 236 5.68 -16.08 0.09
C VAL A 236 6.28 -17.27 -0.67
N VAL A 237 7.31 -17.05 -1.49
CA VAL A 237 7.97 -18.13 -2.27
C VAL A 237 8.43 -19.28 -1.41
N TRP A 238 9.23 -19.01 -0.37
CA TRP A 238 9.81 -20.08 0.43
C TRP A 238 8.77 -20.78 1.29
N MET A 239 7.75 -20.05 1.79
CA MET A 239 6.64 -20.67 2.51
C MET A 239 5.82 -21.59 1.59
N LYS A 240 5.61 -21.19 0.32
CA LYS A 240 4.92 -22.03 -0.66
C LYS A 240 5.64 -23.34 -0.91
N VAL A 241 6.95 -23.30 -1.08
CA VAL A 241 7.75 -24.51 -1.29
C VAL A 241 7.82 -25.34 -0.01
N MET A 242 7.91 -24.71 1.16
CA MET A 242 7.94 -25.42 2.44
C MET A 242 6.69 -26.26 2.71
N GLN A 243 5.54 -25.92 2.14
CA GLN A 243 4.31 -26.73 2.21
C GLN A 243 4.44 -28.10 1.55
N THR A 244 5.33 -28.26 0.57
CA THR A 244 5.52 -29.53 -0.18
C THR A 244 6.90 -30.15 0.02
N ASN A 245 7.93 -29.33 0.25
CA ASN A 245 9.30 -29.75 0.48
C ASN A 245 9.97 -28.85 1.54
N VAL A 246 10.07 -29.36 2.76
CA VAL A 246 10.63 -28.61 3.91
C VAL A 246 12.08 -28.18 3.68
N GLN A 247 12.93 -29.09 3.19
CA GLN A 247 14.35 -28.80 2.95
C GLN A 247 14.51 -27.74 1.86
N GLY A 248 13.79 -27.89 0.75
CA GLY A 248 13.76 -26.90 -0.34
C GLY A 248 13.27 -25.53 0.15
N GLY A 249 12.25 -25.51 1.01
CA GLY A 249 11.74 -24.31 1.65
C GLY A 249 12.79 -23.61 2.53
N GLN A 250 13.55 -24.34 3.34
CA GLN A 250 14.62 -23.75 4.16
C GLN A 250 15.75 -23.15 3.33
N ILE A 251 16.16 -23.85 2.26
CA ILE A 251 17.17 -23.33 1.32
C ILE A 251 16.66 -22.04 0.67
N LEU A 252 15.43 -22.05 0.14
CA LEU A 252 14.83 -20.87 -0.47
C LEU A 252 14.63 -19.71 0.52
N ARG A 253 14.37 -19.99 1.79
CA ARG A 253 14.30 -18.97 2.83
C ARG A 253 15.63 -18.23 2.97
N PHE A 254 16.74 -18.97 3.10
CA PHE A 254 18.07 -18.38 3.16
C PHE A 254 18.40 -17.59 1.88
N LEU A 255 18.11 -18.16 0.70
CA LEU A 255 18.34 -17.48 -0.58
C LEU A 255 17.50 -16.22 -0.71
N SER A 256 16.25 -16.23 -0.25
CA SER A 256 15.36 -15.05 -0.26
C SER A 256 15.94 -13.92 0.59
N TYR A 257 16.41 -14.23 1.81
CA TYR A 257 17.01 -13.23 2.69
C TYR A 257 18.35 -12.72 2.17
N ALA A 258 19.19 -13.60 1.62
CA ALA A 258 20.43 -13.20 0.95
C ALA A 258 20.13 -12.27 -0.24
N PHE A 259 19.11 -12.58 -1.05
CA PHE A 259 18.73 -11.75 -2.19
C PHE A 259 18.17 -10.39 -1.77
N VAL A 260 17.36 -10.32 -0.70
CA VAL A 260 16.97 -9.05 -0.07
C VAL A 260 18.21 -8.24 0.33
N ALA A 261 19.16 -8.86 1.04
CA ALA A 261 20.37 -8.18 1.48
C ALA A 261 21.19 -7.64 0.28
N LEU A 262 21.31 -8.40 -0.80
CA LEU A 262 21.97 -7.97 -2.04
C LEU A 262 21.25 -6.77 -2.70
N ILE A 263 19.92 -6.80 -2.76
CA ILE A 263 19.13 -5.69 -3.32
C ILE A 263 19.32 -4.43 -2.48
N LEU A 264 19.27 -4.54 -1.15
CA LEU A 264 19.46 -3.41 -0.23
C LEU A 264 20.89 -2.88 -0.31
N ALA A 265 21.90 -3.74 -0.34
CA ALA A 265 23.30 -3.35 -0.52
C ALA A 265 23.51 -2.60 -1.85
N ASN A 266 22.88 -3.07 -2.94
CA ASN A 266 22.92 -2.37 -4.22
C ASN A 266 22.17 -1.03 -4.17
N ALA A 267 21.04 -0.93 -3.46
CA ALA A 267 20.32 0.33 -3.26
C ALA A 267 21.18 1.35 -2.49
N ILE A 268 21.88 0.92 -1.44
CA ILE A 268 22.84 1.75 -0.69
C ILE A 268 23.99 2.20 -1.61
N ARG A 269 24.59 1.28 -2.36
CA ARG A 269 25.64 1.61 -3.34
C ARG A 269 25.15 2.65 -4.34
N VAL A 270 23.92 2.53 -4.83
CA VAL A 270 23.30 3.48 -5.78
C VAL A 270 23.04 4.83 -5.13
N LEU A 271 22.58 4.84 -3.88
CA LEU A 271 22.41 6.07 -3.09
C LEU A 271 23.73 6.83 -2.98
N LEU A 272 24.80 6.14 -2.59
CA LEU A 272 26.09 6.77 -2.33
C LEU A 272 26.81 7.19 -3.62
N LEU A 273 26.80 6.36 -4.66
CA LEU A 273 27.69 6.52 -5.81
C LEU A 273 27.04 7.13 -7.05
N GLN A 274 25.72 7.13 -7.16
CA GLN A 274 25.05 7.65 -8.35
C GLN A 274 24.52 9.06 -8.14
N PRO A 275 24.42 9.89 -9.20
CA PRO A 275 23.83 11.21 -9.09
C PRO A 275 22.33 11.12 -8.79
N GLN A 276 21.83 12.15 -8.10
CA GLN A 276 20.40 12.26 -7.82
C GLN A 276 19.60 12.27 -9.12
N LEU A 277 18.54 11.45 -9.13
CA LEU A 277 17.52 11.51 -10.15
C LEU A 277 16.49 12.55 -9.75
N TYR A 278 16.66 13.78 -10.25
CA TYR A 278 15.64 14.82 -10.18
C TYR A 278 15.16 15.16 -11.59
N HIS A 279 14.03 14.61 -12.01
CA HIS A 279 13.40 14.91 -13.30
C HIS A 279 11.89 14.99 -13.09
N GLY A 280 11.33 16.19 -13.22
CA GLY A 280 9.89 16.46 -13.16
C GLY A 280 9.55 17.77 -12.47
N ASN A 281 8.59 18.52 -13.03
CA ASN A 281 8.16 19.83 -12.54
C ASN A 281 7.20 19.77 -11.32
N CYS A 282 6.92 18.58 -10.76
CA CYS A 282 5.85 18.41 -9.77
C CYS A 282 6.28 17.58 -8.56
N ASP A 283 6.70 18.25 -7.49
CA ASP A 283 7.16 17.63 -6.24
C ASP A 283 6.15 16.66 -5.63
N LYS A 284 4.85 16.88 -5.89
CA LYS A 284 3.78 15.99 -5.38
C LYS A 284 3.89 14.55 -5.90
N TYR A 285 4.32 14.34 -7.15
CA TYR A 285 4.45 13.00 -7.71
C TYR A 285 5.65 12.28 -7.10
N LEU A 286 6.73 13.00 -6.87
CA LEU A 286 7.90 12.46 -6.16
C LEU A 286 7.55 12.11 -4.71
N HIS A 287 6.77 12.94 -4.01
CA HIS A 287 6.29 12.61 -2.66
C HIS A 287 5.40 11.36 -2.66
N ALA A 288 4.41 11.29 -3.57
CA ALA A 288 3.55 10.12 -3.69
C ALA A 288 4.36 8.85 -4.01
N PHE A 289 5.35 8.96 -4.91
CA PHE A 289 6.27 7.88 -5.22
C PHE A 289 7.05 7.42 -3.99
N ARG A 290 7.66 8.34 -3.23
CA ARG A 290 8.42 7.99 -2.03
C ARG A 290 7.55 7.29 -1.00
N ALA A 291 6.33 7.79 -0.77
CA ALA A 291 5.37 7.18 0.15
C ALA A 291 4.96 5.77 -0.30
N GLY A 292 4.51 5.61 -1.54
CA GLY A 292 4.08 4.32 -2.09
C GLY A 292 5.21 3.29 -2.15
N ALA A 293 6.40 3.70 -2.62
CA ALA A 293 7.59 2.86 -2.65
C ALA A 293 8.02 2.48 -1.22
N GLY A 294 7.99 3.42 -0.27
CA GLY A 294 8.29 3.16 1.14
C GLY A 294 7.35 2.10 1.72
N VAL A 295 6.04 2.28 1.58
CA VAL A 295 5.02 1.32 2.02
C VAL A 295 5.23 -0.06 1.38
N TYR A 296 5.44 -0.13 0.07
CA TYR A 296 5.67 -1.40 -0.61
C TYR A 296 6.95 -2.10 -0.11
N LEU A 297 8.08 -1.40 -0.07
CA LEU A 297 9.36 -1.97 0.37
C LEU A 297 9.30 -2.43 1.83
N GLY A 298 8.73 -1.61 2.71
CA GLY A 298 8.62 -1.93 4.12
C GLY A 298 7.70 -3.13 4.36
N THR A 299 6.52 -3.17 3.73
CA THR A 299 5.60 -4.31 3.85
C THR A 299 6.20 -5.59 3.25
N PHE A 300 6.88 -5.51 2.10
CA PHE A 300 7.58 -6.65 1.50
C PHE A 300 8.60 -7.28 2.48
N LEU A 301 9.30 -6.45 3.25
CA LEU A 301 10.26 -6.88 4.27
C LEU A 301 9.61 -7.42 5.56
N LEU A 302 8.35 -7.08 5.85
CA LEU A 302 7.63 -7.62 7.00
C LEU A 302 7.22 -9.09 6.83
N GLY A 303 7.33 -9.65 5.62
CA GLY A 303 6.95 -11.02 5.32
C GLY A 303 5.72 -11.09 4.42
N ASN A 304 4.69 -11.83 4.81
CA ASN A 304 3.51 -12.03 3.97
C ASN A 304 2.49 -10.93 4.21
N ASN A 305 1.94 -10.37 3.14
CA ASN A 305 0.89 -9.36 3.18
C ASN A 305 -0.17 -9.70 2.14
N TRP A 306 -1.43 -9.42 2.44
CA TRP A 306 -2.51 -9.60 1.48
C TRP A 306 -2.33 -8.70 0.25
N ASP A 307 -2.64 -9.24 -0.93
CA ASP A 307 -2.42 -8.56 -2.21
C ASP A 307 -3.24 -7.29 -2.40
N TYR A 308 -4.35 -7.11 -1.68
CA TYR A 308 -5.07 -5.84 -1.75
C TYR A 308 -4.19 -4.65 -1.37
N ARG A 309 -3.15 -4.85 -0.55
CA ARG A 309 -2.20 -3.78 -0.17
C ARG A 309 -1.30 -3.33 -1.31
N LEU A 310 -1.21 -4.11 -2.40
CA LEU A 310 -0.53 -3.67 -3.62
C LEU A 310 -1.13 -2.37 -4.19
N MET A 311 -2.37 -2.00 -3.80
CA MET A 311 -2.97 -0.71 -4.17
C MET A 311 -2.06 0.50 -3.85
N PHE A 312 -1.19 0.43 -2.84
CA PHE A 312 -0.25 1.51 -2.51
C PHE A 312 0.78 1.78 -3.63
N LEU A 313 1.03 0.82 -4.52
CA LEU A 313 1.84 1.02 -5.73
C LEU A 313 1.23 2.06 -6.67
N ILE A 314 -0.08 2.32 -6.60
CA ILE A 314 -0.74 3.35 -7.41
C ILE A 314 -0.12 4.73 -7.18
N LEU A 315 0.34 5.03 -5.96
CA LEU A 315 1.02 6.29 -5.64
C LEU A 315 2.34 6.49 -6.40
N THR A 316 2.96 5.40 -6.86
CA THR A 316 4.23 5.44 -7.60
C THR A 316 4.05 5.75 -9.08
N ILE A 317 2.86 5.46 -9.64
CA ILE A 317 2.59 5.50 -11.08
C ILE A 317 2.88 6.87 -11.71
N PRO A 318 2.39 8.01 -11.18
CA PRO A 318 2.59 9.29 -11.85
C PRO A 318 4.07 9.64 -12.04
N GLN A 319 4.90 9.40 -11.03
CA GLN A 319 6.34 9.67 -11.10
C GLN A 319 7.06 8.68 -12.02
N LEU A 320 6.67 7.40 -12.01
CA LEU A 320 7.23 6.41 -12.94
C LEU A 320 6.92 6.76 -14.40
N VAL A 321 5.74 7.33 -14.69
CA VAL A 321 5.40 7.82 -16.03
C VAL A 321 6.23 9.04 -16.43
N VAL A 322 6.58 9.91 -15.47
CA VAL A 322 7.53 11.00 -15.72
C VAL A 322 8.93 10.44 -16.01
N TRP A 323 9.40 9.50 -15.19
CA TRP A 323 10.72 8.89 -15.35
C TRP A 323 10.87 7.99 -16.56
N SER A 324 9.79 7.38 -17.08
CA SER A 324 9.83 6.62 -18.33
C SER A 324 10.12 7.51 -19.55
N LYS A 325 10.02 8.84 -19.39
CA LYS A 325 10.25 9.87 -20.41
C LYS A 325 11.36 10.86 -20.05
N ALA A 326 12.16 10.57 -19.02
CA ALA A 326 13.15 11.51 -18.47
C ALA A 326 14.41 11.69 -19.33
N GLY A 327 14.51 11.06 -20.50
CA GLY A 327 15.69 11.17 -21.39
C GLY A 327 16.91 10.35 -20.95
N VAL A 328 16.97 9.84 -19.71
CA VAL A 328 18.04 8.95 -19.24
C VAL A 328 17.66 7.50 -19.52
N LYS A 329 18.23 6.89 -20.58
CA LYS A 329 17.85 5.55 -21.09
C LYS A 329 17.62 4.50 -20.01
N ARG A 330 18.56 4.34 -19.07
CA ARG A 330 18.46 3.36 -17.98
C ARG A 330 17.29 3.64 -17.04
N VAL A 331 17.08 4.90 -16.66
CA VAL A 331 15.95 5.30 -15.81
C VAL A 331 14.63 5.08 -16.54
N ASN A 332 14.58 5.45 -17.83
CA ASN A 332 13.38 5.28 -18.64
C ASN A 332 12.96 3.80 -18.70
N GLN A 333 13.92 2.92 -18.96
CA GLN A 333 13.70 1.47 -19.03
C GLN A 333 13.27 0.92 -17.66
N VAL A 334 14.01 1.23 -16.59
CA VAL A 334 13.65 0.76 -15.24
C VAL A 334 12.24 1.22 -14.88
N ALA A 335 11.91 2.50 -15.06
CA ALA A 335 10.59 3.02 -14.75
C ALA A 335 9.47 2.36 -15.58
N LEU A 336 9.70 2.12 -16.88
CA LEU A 336 8.75 1.42 -17.74
C LEU A 336 8.55 -0.04 -17.30
N PHE A 337 9.62 -0.78 -17.05
CA PHE A 337 9.50 -2.17 -16.58
C PHE A 337 8.89 -2.24 -15.18
N THR A 338 9.16 -1.28 -14.29
CA THR A 338 8.47 -1.16 -13.01
C THR A 338 6.97 -0.95 -13.21
N LEU A 339 6.54 -0.07 -14.12
CA LEU A 339 5.11 0.11 -14.44
C LEU A 339 4.46 -1.19 -14.93
N ILE A 340 5.14 -1.93 -15.81
CA ILE A 340 4.65 -3.22 -16.31
C ILE A 340 4.54 -4.22 -15.15
N ALA A 341 5.58 -4.33 -14.31
CA ALA A 341 5.57 -5.23 -13.16
C ALA A 341 4.48 -4.87 -12.14
N ILE A 342 4.16 -3.58 -11.95
CA ILE A 342 3.04 -3.13 -11.12
C ILE A 342 1.74 -3.72 -11.66
N LEU A 343 1.49 -3.62 -12.98
CA LEU A 343 0.27 -4.19 -13.55
C LEU A 343 0.26 -5.72 -13.47
N VAL A 344 1.38 -6.39 -13.70
CA VAL A 344 1.47 -7.86 -13.58
C VAL A 344 1.08 -8.30 -12.18
N SER A 345 1.69 -7.70 -11.15
CA SER A 345 1.41 -7.99 -9.73
C SER A 345 -0.05 -7.66 -9.34
N LEU A 346 -0.54 -6.49 -9.74
CA LEU A 346 -1.94 -6.09 -9.48
C LEU A 346 -2.98 -7.00 -10.17
N TRP A 347 -2.62 -7.61 -11.31
CA TRP A 347 -3.50 -8.48 -12.11
C TRP A 347 -3.23 -9.98 -11.94
N HIS A 348 -2.48 -10.39 -10.90
CA HIS A 348 -2.08 -11.78 -10.67
C HIS A 348 -3.24 -12.79 -10.70
N LEU A 349 -4.42 -12.44 -10.15
CA LEU A 349 -5.62 -13.32 -10.16
C LEU A 349 -6.10 -13.70 -11.57
N ARG A 350 -5.86 -12.83 -12.56
CA ARG A 350 -6.19 -13.10 -13.97
C ARG A 350 -5.07 -13.82 -14.70
N ILE A 351 -3.82 -13.54 -14.36
CA ILE A 351 -2.63 -14.16 -14.97
C ILE A 351 -2.51 -15.64 -14.56
N ARG A 352 -2.95 -16.00 -13.35
CA ARG A 352 -3.02 -17.39 -12.85
C ARG A 352 -1.68 -18.13 -12.86
N SER A 353 -0.58 -17.42 -12.65
CA SER A 353 0.75 -18.02 -12.53
C SER A 353 1.45 -17.47 -11.28
N PHE A 354 1.60 -18.34 -10.29
CA PHE A 354 2.29 -18.02 -9.03
C PHE A 354 3.71 -17.51 -9.27
N TYR A 355 4.47 -18.17 -10.13
CA TYR A 355 5.86 -17.79 -10.39
C TYR A 355 6.00 -16.46 -11.13
N VAL A 356 5.05 -16.12 -12.02
CA VAL A 356 5.05 -14.84 -12.72
C VAL A 356 4.73 -13.70 -11.77
N ASP A 357 3.76 -13.92 -10.88
CA ASP A 357 3.40 -12.97 -9.82
C ASP A 357 4.57 -12.72 -8.87
N GLU A 358 5.16 -13.79 -8.33
CA GLU A 358 6.31 -13.67 -7.43
C GLU A 358 7.53 -13.04 -8.10
N PHE A 359 7.81 -13.39 -9.36
CA PHE A 359 8.85 -12.71 -10.13
C PHE A 359 8.58 -11.20 -10.25
N ALA A 360 7.34 -10.80 -10.52
CA ALA A 360 6.96 -9.38 -10.57
C ALA A 360 7.15 -8.72 -9.19
N ASN A 361 6.74 -9.37 -8.10
CA ASN A 361 6.86 -8.86 -6.73
C ASN A 361 8.34 -8.62 -6.33
N TRP A 362 9.23 -9.58 -6.62
CA TRP A 362 10.68 -9.44 -6.39
C TRP A 362 11.32 -8.41 -7.30
N PHE A 363 10.90 -8.33 -8.57
CA PHE A 363 11.37 -7.32 -9.51
C PHE A 363 10.94 -5.90 -9.08
N LEU A 364 9.72 -5.75 -8.59
CA LEU A 364 9.23 -4.50 -8.00
C LEU A 364 10.04 -4.10 -6.78
N PHE A 365 10.34 -5.04 -5.88
CA PHE A 365 11.18 -4.77 -4.72
C PHE A 365 12.56 -4.23 -5.14
N ALA A 366 13.22 -4.90 -6.10
CA ALA A 366 14.52 -4.48 -6.61
C ALA A 366 14.48 -3.10 -7.29
N THR A 367 13.52 -2.88 -8.18
CA THR A 367 13.46 -1.65 -8.98
C THR A 367 12.97 -0.45 -8.19
N LEU A 368 12.01 -0.62 -7.28
CA LEU A 368 11.56 0.46 -6.38
C LEU A 368 12.64 0.83 -5.37
N ALA A 369 13.40 -0.12 -4.82
CA ALA A 369 14.54 0.18 -3.95
C ALA A 369 15.60 1.00 -4.70
N TRP A 370 15.90 0.60 -5.94
CA TRP A 370 16.82 1.33 -6.81
C TRP A 370 16.35 2.75 -7.13
N LEU A 371 15.09 2.92 -7.55
CA LEU A 371 14.50 4.22 -7.88
C LEU A 371 14.37 5.12 -6.64
N LEU A 372 14.00 4.56 -5.48
CA LEU A 372 13.94 5.29 -4.23
C LEU A 372 15.33 5.84 -3.86
N ALA A 373 16.37 5.01 -3.89
CA ALA A 373 17.76 5.43 -3.67
C ALA A 373 18.23 6.50 -4.67
N ARG A 374 17.88 6.36 -5.95
CA ARG A 374 18.14 7.38 -6.99
C ARG A 374 17.39 8.68 -6.71
N SER A 375 16.20 8.62 -6.15
CA SER A 375 15.37 9.80 -5.86
C SER A 375 15.77 10.53 -4.58
N SER A 376 16.57 9.92 -3.71
CA SER A 376 17.00 10.49 -2.43
C SER A 376 17.77 11.81 -2.59
N PRO A 377 17.63 12.75 -1.63
CA PRO A 377 18.26 14.07 -1.67
C PRO A 377 19.79 13.99 -1.70
N SER A 378 20.43 15.05 -2.22
CA SER A 378 21.89 15.15 -2.36
C SER A 378 22.65 15.01 -1.04
N TRP A 379 22.11 15.52 0.08
CA TRP A 379 22.75 15.45 1.39
C TRP A 379 22.92 14.02 1.97
N LEU A 380 22.31 13.00 1.35
CA LEU A 380 22.53 11.58 1.66
C LEU A 380 23.64 10.94 0.81
N ARG A 381 24.20 11.68 -0.15
CA ARG A 381 25.19 11.17 -1.09
C ARG A 381 26.58 11.57 -0.61
N THR A 382 27.59 10.79 -0.99
CA THR A 382 28.98 11.23 -0.80
C THR A 382 29.24 12.33 -1.82
N ASP A 383 29.35 13.57 -1.35
CA ASP A 383 29.77 14.69 -2.19
C ASP A 383 31.12 14.34 -2.83
N LYS A 384 31.14 14.22 -4.16
CA LYS A 384 32.39 14.22 -4.95
C LYS A 384 32.71 15.61 -5.51
N THR A 385 32.07 16.66 -5.02
CA THR A 385 32.19 18.04 -5.53
C THR A 385 32.78 19.03 -4.53
N THR A 386 33.61 18.55 -3.61
CA THR A 386 34.55 19.40 -2.85
C THR A 386 35.89 18.70 -2.77
N ASN A 387 36.70 18.88 -3.81
CA ASN A 387 38.16 18.97 -3.77
C ASN A 387 38.64 19.61 -5.06
#